data_AF-R0LZW9-F1
#
_entry.id   AF-R0LZW9-F1
#
_cell.length_a   1.000
_cell.length_b   1.000
_cell.length_c   1.000
_cell.angle_alpha   90.00
_cell.angle_beta   90.00
_cell.angle_gamma   90.00
#
_symmetry.space_group_name_H-M   'P 1'
#
loop_
_entity.id
_entity.type
_entity.pdbx_description
1 polymer ?
#
loop_
_entity_poly.entity_id
_entity_poly.type
_entity_poly.pdbx_seq_one_letter_code
_entity_poly.pdbx_strand_id
1 'polypeptide(L)'
;MKTPMSKIEKKILVSGTTKDKINVLSLQIERYPSTENWKNLLVYAENQRNDTIYETLKNIKDLLISKGEVKDWYVKQRIVKTFEINLKNIFIKFKVLKLVYQLLKNNIYFLELIYPFLNKLGDKKELEDFVIENCKSYFLVQK
;
A
#
# COMPACT_ATOMS: atom_id res chain seq x y z
N MET A 1 -0.96 9.64 24.65
CA MET A 1 0.25 9.02 25.25
C MET A 1 0.87 8.11 24.20
N LYS A 2 2.19 8.18 23.96
CA LYS A 2 2.90 7.20 23.11
C LYS A 2 2.88 5.86 23.86
N THR A 3 2.27 4.82 23.29
CA THR A 3 2.36 3.47 23.89
C THR A 3 3.79 2.95 23.66
N PRO A 4 4.60 2.75 24.71
CA PRO A 4 5.96 2.28 24.53
C PRO A 4 5.95 0.85 24.00
N MET A 5 6.82 0.56 23.02
CA MET A 5 7.02 -0.80 22.52
C MET A 5 7.38 -1.76 23.66
N SER A 6 6.82 -2.96 23.60
CA SER A 6 7.18 -4.04 24.51
C SER A 6 8.63 -4.49 24.30
N LYS A 7 9.23 -5.15 25.30
CA LYS A 7 10.57 -5.73 25.18
C LYS A 7 10.67 -6.73 24.01
N ILE A 8 9.59 -7.46 23.76
CA ILE A 8 9.51 -8.45 22.68
C ILE A 8 9.50 -7.76 21.31
N GLU A 9 8.69 -6.72 21.14
CA GLU A 9 8.63 -5.95 19.88
C GLU A 9 9.98 -5.31 19.54
N LYS A 10 10.66 -4.74 20.54
CA LYS A 10 12.02 -4.22 20.36
C LYS A 10 12.99 -5.31 19.93
N LYS A 11 12.93 -6.49 20.54
CA LYS A 11 13.77 -7.64 20.16
C LYS A 11 13.49 -8.08 18.72
N ILE A 12 12.23 -8.13 18.30
CA ILE A 12 11.83 -8.46 16.92
C ILE A 12 12.38 -7.42 15.92
N LEU A 13 12.29 -6.12 16.24
CA LEU A 13 12.83 -5.09 15.34
C LEU A 13 14.35 -5.21 15.14
N VAL A 14 15.08 -5.66 16.16
CA VAL A 14 16.53 -5.89 16.07
C VAL A 14 16.83 -7.19 15.33
N SER A 15 16.33 -8.33 15.81
CA SER A 15 16.79 -9.66 15.38
C SER A 15 15.74 -10.54 14.68
N GLY A 16 14.51 -10.05 14.50
CA GLY A 16 13.44 -10.78 13.82
C GLY A 16 13.63 -10.86 12.31
N THR A 17 12.82 -11.67 11.64
CA THR A 17 12.81 -11.71 10.17
C THR A 17 12.23 -10.42 9.60
N THR A 18 12.51 -10.11 8.34
CA THR A 18 11.95 -8.92 7.67
C THR A 18 10.42 -8.86 7.77
N LYS A 19 9.74 -10.01 7.62
CA LYS A 19 8.29 -10.11 7.75
C LYS A 19 7.83 -9.76 9.16
N ASP A 20 8.51 -10.26 10.19
CA ASP A 20 8.17 -9.96 11.58
C ASP A 20 8.35 -8.47 11.89
N LYS A 21 9.41 -7.85 11.35
CA LYS A 21 9.66 -6.41 11.49
C LYS A 21 8.55 -5.59 10.86
N ILE A 22 8.18 -5.90 9.61
CA ILE A 22 7.07 -5.24 8.91
C ILE A 22 5.77 -5.36 9.71
N ASN A 23 5.46 -6.54 10.24
CA ASN A 23 4.26 -6.76 11.05
C ASN A 23 4.28 -5.97 12.35
N VAL A 24 5.40 -5.94 13.07
CA VAL A 24 5.53 -5.13 14.30
C VAL A 24 5.37 -3.64 14.00
N LEU A 25 5.97 -3.12 12.94
CA LEU A 25 5.81 -1.72 12.54
C LEU A 25 4.36 -1.41 12.12
N SER A 26 3.69 -2.34 11.44
CA SER A 26 2.28 -2.20 11.08
C SER A 26 1.38 -2.12 12.32
N LEU A 27 1.61 -2.99 13.31
CA LEU A 27 0.91 -2.96 14.60
C LEU A 27 1.17 -1.68 15.40
N GLN A 28 2.34 -1.06 15.24
CA GLN A 28 2.61 0.24 15.86
C GLN A 28 1.77 1.35 15.24
N ILE A 29 1.63 1.36 13.92
CA ILE A 29 0.77 2.33 13.21
C ILE A 29 -0.69 2.10 13.60
N GLU A 30 -1.14 0.84 13.65
CA GLU A 30 -2.51 0.47 14.03
C GLU A 30 -2.89 1.02 15.42
N ARG A 31 -1.96 0.98 16.39
CA ARG A 31 -2.16 1.51 17.75
C ARG A 31 -1.96 3.02 17.86
N TYR A 32 -0.97 3.55 17.14
CA TYR A 32 -0.58 4.96 17.20
C TYR A 32 -0.03 5.42 15.84
N PRO A 33 -0.92 5.90 14.94
CA PRO A 33 -0.50 6.39 13.65
C PRO A 33 0.27 7.70 13.84
N SER A 34 1.55 7.69 13.51
CA SER A 34 2.41 8.86 13.52
C SER A 34 3.30 8.89 12.29
N THR A 35 3.71 10.09 11.89
CA THR A 35 4.61 10.30 10.76
C THR A 35 5.85 9.42 10.83
N GLU A 36 6.44 9.27 12.02
CA GLU A 36 7.63 8.45 12.23
C GLU A 36 7.35 6.94 12.07
N ASN A 37 6.24 6.45 12.62
CA ASN A 37 5.87 5.04 12.48
C ASN A 37 5.61 4.67 11.01
N TRP A 38 4.95 5.56 10.26
CA TRP A 38 4.76 5.39 8.82
C TRP A 38 6.07 5.40 8.05
N LYS A 39 6.98 6.34 8.34
CA LYS A 39 8.31 6.39 7.72
C LYS A 39 9.08 5.09 7.95
N ASN A 40 9.08 4.58 9.18
CA ASN A 40 9.76 3.33 9.52
C ASN A 40 9.23 2.12 8.73
N LEU A 41 7.91 2.04 8.52
CA LEU A 41 7.32 1.00 7.67
C LEU A 41 7.68 1.21 6.19
N LEU A 42 7.60 2.43 5.68
CA LEU A 42 7.82 2.76 4.27
C LEU A 42 9.23 2.41 3.76
N VAL A 43 10.24 2.43 4.63
CA VAL A 43 11.60 1.98 4.28
C VAL A 43 11.61 0.55 3.70
N TYR A 44 10.68 -0.31 4.12
CA TYR A 44 10.57 -1.68 3.60
C TYR A 44 9.90 -1.78 2.22
N ALA A 45 9.29 -0.69 1.74
CA ALA A 45 8.74 -0.62 0.39
C ALA A 45 9.65 0.14 -0.58
N GLU A 46 10.78 0.67 -0.10
CA GLU A 46 11.73 1.50 -0.87
C GLU A 46 13.04 0.74 -1.10
N ASN A 47 13.42 0.54 -2.36
CA ASN A 47 14.67 -0.12 -2.77
C ASN A 47 14.93 -1.50 -2.13
N GLN A 48 13.85 -2.24 -1.82
CA GLN A 48 13.93 -3.60 -1.29
C GLN A 48 13.70 -4.65 -2.39
N ARG A 49 13.86 -5.93 -2.03
CA ARG A 49 13.42 -7.03 -2.88
C ARG A 49 11.90 -7.02 -3.06
N ASN A 50 11.44 -7.52 -4.21
CA ASN A 50 10.03 -7.51 -4.62
C ASN A 50 9.07 -8.18 -3.62
N ASP A 51 9.51 -9.23 -2.93
CA ASP A 51 8.76 -9.92 -1.88
C ASP A 51 8.52 -9.00 -0.67
N THR A 52 9.56 -8.34 -0.19
CA THR A 52 9.51 -7.37 0.91
C THR A 52 8.63 -6.17 0.56
N ILE A 53 8.80 -5.62 -0.64
CA ILE A 53 7.99 -4.49 -1.13
C ILE A 53 6.52 -4.87 -1.12
N TYR A 54 6.18 -6.02 -1.70
CA TYR A 54 4.79 -6.45 -1.81
C TYR A 54 4.14 -6.68 -0.45
N GLU A 55 4.83 -7.35 0.48
CA GLU A 55 4.33 -7.56 1.85
C GLU A 55 4.10 -6.21 2.56
N THR A 56 5.02 -5.27 2.40
CA THR A 56 4.89 -3.92 2.97
C THR A 56 3.69 -3.17 2.38
N LEU A 57 3.52 -3.18 1.05
CA LEU A 57 2.38 -2.55 0.38
C LEU A 57 1.05 -3.17 0.78
N LYS A 58 1.01 -4.49 0.98
CA LYS A 58 -0.18 -5.20 1.46
C LYS A 58 -0.57 -4.69 2.86
N ASN A 59 0.38 -4.61 3.79
CA ASN A 59 0.13 -4.10 5.13
C ASN A 59 -0.25 -2.61 5.13
N ILE A 60 0.40 -1.78 4.31
CA ILE A 60 0.02 -0.37 4.13
C ILE A 60 -1.43 -0.29 3.65
N LYS A 61 -1.82 -1.10 2.66
CA LYS A 61 -3.20 -1.14 2.16
C LYS A 61 -4.18 -1.54 3.28
N ASP A 62 -3.83 -2.54 4.09
CA ASP A 62 -4.69 -2.98 5.20
C ASP A 62 -4.88 -1.85 6.24
N LEU A 63 -3.79 -1.15 6.59
CA LEU A 63 -3.81 0.00 7.51
C LEU A 63 -4.63 1.17 6.97
N LEU A 64 -4.53 1.47 5.67
CA LEU A 64 -5.30 2.57 5.09
C LEU A 64 -6.80 2.26 5.02
N ILE A 65 -7.17 0.99 4.79
CA ILE A 65 -8.57 0.58 4.83
C ILE A 65 -9.09 0.62 6.28
N SER A 66 -8.28 0.19 7.26
CA SER A 66 -8.72 0.16 8.67
C SER A 66 -8.75 1.54 9.33
N LYS A 67 -7.83 2.45 8.99
CA LYS A 67 -7.67 3.77 9.63
C LYS A 67 -8.06 4.96 8.76
N GLY A 68 -8.29 4.75 7.47
CA GLY A 68 -8.48 5.81 6.49
C GLY A 68 -7.16 6.43 6.01
N GLU A 69 -7.30 7.51 5.25
CA GLU A 69 -6.17 8.24 4.67
C GLU A 69 -5.25 8.88 5.73
N VAL A 70 -3.95 8.92 5.43
CA VAL A 70 -2.96 9.58 6.28
C VAL A 70 -3.06 11.10 6.12
N LYS A 71 -3.25 11.81 7.24
CA LYS A 71 -3.36 13.28 7.27
C LYS A 71 -2.05 14.00 6.98
N ASP A 72 -0.93 13.40 7.35
CA ASP A 72 0.39 13.95 7.06
C ASP A 72 0.66 13.90 5.55
N TRP A 73 0.73 15.09 4.92
CA TRP A 73 0.90 15.23 3.48
C TRP A 73 2.16 14.53 2.96
N TYR A 74 3.27 14.64 3.68
CA TYR A 74 4.53 14.05 3.26
C TYR A 74 4.45 12.52 3.25
N VAL A 75 3.85 11.92 4.28
CA VAL A 75 3.62 10.48 4.32
C VAL A 75 2.64 10.03 3.25
N LYS A 76 1.52 10.76 3.07
CA LYS A 76 0.53 10.50 2.01
C LYS A 76 1.20 10.43 0.64
N GLN A 77 2.00 11.45 0.31
CA GLN A 77 2.72 11.50 -0.97
C GLN A 77 3.69 10.34 -1.14
N ARG A 78 4.43 9.97 -0.09
CA ARG A 78 5.32 8.79 -0.16
C ARG A 78 4.54 7.50 -0.40
N ILE A 79 3.42 7.29 0.28
CA ILE A 79 2.59 6.10 0.08
C ILE A 79 2.11 6.02 -1.37
N VAL A 80 1.48 7.09 -1.88
CA VAL A 80 1.00 7.16 -3.26
C VAL A 80 2.15 6.88 -4.23
N LYS A 81 3.30 7.54 -4.03
CA LYS A 81 4.44 7.38 -4.92
C LYS A 81 4.98 5.96 -4.96
N THR A 82 5.03 5.29 -3.81
CA THR A 82 5.48 3.90 -3.70
C THR A 82 4.54 2.96 -4.45
N PHE A 83 3.22 3.17 -4.39
CA PHE A 83 2.27 2.39 -5.21
C PHE A 83 2.49 2.67 -6.71
N GLU A 84 2.62 3.92 -7.13
CA GLU A 84 2.87 4.30 -8.53
C GLU A 84 4.13 3.64 -9.11
N ILE A 85 5.23 3.68 -8.37
CA ILE A 85 6.51 3.07 -8.79
C ILE A 85 6.31 1.57 -8.97
N ASN A 86 5.63 0.92 -8.03
CA ASN A 86 5.46 -0.54 -8.06
C ASN A 86 4.37 -1.02 -9.02
N LEU A 87 3.48 -0.15 -9.49
CA LEU A 87 2.62 -0.40 -10.66
C LEU A 87 3.40 -0.44 -11.99
N LYS A 88 4.66 0.03 -12.00
CA LYS A 88 5.58 -0.07 -13.16
C LYS A 88 6.56 -1.23 -13.01
N ASN A 89 6.63 -1.86 -11.83
CA ASN A 89 7.56 -2.96 -11.56
C ASN A 89 7.09 -4.25 -12.25
N ILE A 90 7.83 -4.72 -13.25
CA ILE A 90 7.47 -5.86 -14.10
C ILE A 90 7.22 -7.17 -13.32
N PHE A 91 7.79 -7.33 -12.13
CA PHE A 91 7.71 -8.57 -11.35
C PHE A 91 6.48 -8.64 -10.45
N ILE A 92 6.02 -7.48 -9.94
CA ILE A 92 4.92 -7.43 -8.95
C ILE A 92 3.75 -6.55 -9.37
N LYS A 93 3.82 -5.86 -10.53
CA LYS A 93 2.80 -4.90 -10.98
C LYS A 93 1.38 -5.44 -10.93
N PHE A 94 1.15 -6.70 -11.32
CA PHE A 94 -0.21 -7.26 -11.28
C PHE A 94 -0.72 -7.47 -9.86
N LYS A 95 0.16 -7.90 -8.94
CA LYS A 95 -0.20 -8.02 -7.53
C LYS A 95 -0.46 -6.65 -6.91
N VAL A 96 0.36 -5.65 -7.25
CA VAL A 96 0.20 -4.26 -6.80
C VAL A 96 -1.08 -3.65 -7.37
N LEU A 97 -1.42 -3.93 -8.62
CA LEU A 97 -2.66 -3.49 -9.27
C LEU A 97 -3.89 -3.95 -8.49
N LYS A 98 -3.90 -5.18 -8.01
CA LYS A 98 -4.97 -5.72 -7.16
C LYS A 98 -5.06 -4.98 -5.81
N LEU A 99 -3.93 -4.61 -5.20
CA LEU A 99 -3.94 -3.81 -3.97
C LEU A 99 -4.49 -2.41 -4.23
N VAL A 100 -4.09 -1.76 -5.32
CA VAL A 100 -4.59 -0.44 -5.71
C VAL A 100 -6.09 -0.48 -5.97
N TYR A 101 -6.59 -1.49 -6.67
CA TYR A 101 -8.04 -1.67 -6.84
C TYR A 101 -8.79 -1.77 -5.50
N GLN A 102 -8.24 -2.52 -4.53
CA GLN A 102 -8.84 -2.60 -3.18
C GLN A 102 -8.90 -1.23 -2.49
N LEU A 103 -7.89 -0.37 -2.67
CA LEU A 103 -7.93 1.02 -2.16
C LEU A 103 -9.02 1.84 -2.85
N LEU A 104 -9.07 1.80 -4.19
CA LEU A 104 -10.06 2.53 -4.99
C LEU A 104 -11.48 2.12 -4.63
N LYS A 105 -11.75 0.82 -4.45
CA LYS A 105 -13.06 0.29 -4.05
C LYS A 105 -13.51 0.82 -2.67
N ASN A 106 -12.57 1.14 -1.78
CA ASN A 106 -12.84 1.71 -0.46
C ASN A 106 -12.73 3.25 -0.46
N ASN A 107 -12.67 3.90 -1.62
CA ASN A 107 -12.50 5.33 -1.79
C ASN A 107 -11.28 5.91 -1.05
N ILE A 108 -10.19 5.12 -0.95
CA ILE A 108 -8.93 5.54 -0.35
C ILE A 108 -7.99 6.01 -1.45
N TYR A 109 -7.53 7.26 -1.35
CA TYR A 109 -6.64 7.91 -2.33
C TYR A 109 -7.16 7.78 -3.77
N PHE A 110 -8.49 7.88 -3.94
CA PHE A 110 -9.12 7.61 -5.23
C PHE A 110 -8.57 8.54 -6.32
N LEU A 111 -8.53 9.85 -6.05
CA LEU A 111 -8.07 10.86 -7.01
C LEU A 111 -6.59 10.67 -7.38
N GLU A 112 -5.78 10.23 -6.42
CA GLU A 112 -4.35 10.04 -6.60
C GLU A 112 -4.01 8.74 -7.34
N LEU A 113 -4.81 7.68 -7.15
CA LEU A 113 -4.50 6.34 -7.65
C LEU A 113 -5.31 5.92 -8.89
N ILE A 114 -6.42 6.59 -9.21
CA ILE A 114 -7.26 6.22 -10.35
C ILE A 114 -6.51 6.35 -11.68
N TYR A 115 -5.74 7.42 -11.85
CA TYR A 115 -4.97 7.63 -13.08
C TYR A 115 -3.86 6.58 -13.26
N PRO A 116 -2.98 6.32 -12.25
CA PRO A 116 -2.04 5.21 -12.31
C PRO A 116 -2.68 3.83 -12.56
N PHE A 117 -3.89 3.61 -12.04
CA PHE A 117 -4.67 2.39 -12.26
C PHE A 117 -5.13 2.27 -13.71
N LEU A 118 -5.79 3.29 -14.25
CA LEU A 118 -6.27 3.32 -15.65
C LEU A 118 -5.13 3.29 -16.67
N ASN A 119 -3.95 3.82 -16.34
CA ASN A 119 -2.75 3.73 -17.18
C ASN A 119 -2.22 2.29 -17.36
N LYS A 120 -2.86 1.27 -16.78
CA LYS A 120 -2.59 -0.13 -17.10
C LYS A 120 -3.42 -0.65 -18.29
N LEU A 121 -4.37 0.14 -18.81
CA LEU A 121 -5.00 -0.12 -20.12
C LEU A 121 -3.91 -0.10 -21.20
N GLY A 122 -3.88 -1.11 -22.09
CA GLY A 122 -2.83 -1.29 -23.08
C GLY A 122 -1.53 -1.91 -22.56
N ASP A 123 -1.48 -2.36 -21.31
CA ASP A 123 -0.43 -3.26 -20.84
C ASP A 123 -0.74 -4.70 -21.30
N LYS A 124 -0.11 -5.73 -20.71
CA LYS A 124 -0.45 -7.13 -20.99
C LYS A 124 -1.94 -7.36 -20.78
N LYS A 125 -2.52 -8.17 -21.67
CA LYS A 125 -3.96 -8.49 -21.71
C LYS A 125 -4.56 -8.81 -20.33
N GLU A 126 -3.87 -9.59 -19.49
CA GLU A 126 -4.34 -9.92 -18.14
C GLU A 126 -4.52 -8.70 -17.21
N LEU A 127 -3.68 -7.66 -17.33
CA LEU A 127 -3.81 -6.43 -16.55
C LEU A 127 -4.92 -5.55 -17.13
N GLU A 128 -4.97 -5.44 -18.46
CA GLU A 128 -6.00 -4.68 -19.17
C GLU A 128 -7.39 -5.23 -18.87
N ASP A 129 -7.59 -6.55 -19.02
CA ASP A 129 -8.85 -7.25 -18.71
C ASP A 129 -9.27 -6.96 -17.26
N PHE A 130 -8.32 -7.00 -16.32
CA PHE A 130 -8.57 -6.69 -14.92
C PHE A 130 -9.03 -5.24 -14.72
N VAL A 131 -8.39 -4.26 -15.36
CA VAL A 131 -8.82 -2.85 -15.26
C VAL A 131 -10.20 -2.66 -15.87
N ILE A 132 -10.44 -3.19 -17.08
CA ILE A 132 -11.72 -3.08 -17.77
C ILE A 132 -12.83 -3.66 -16.90
N GLU A 133 -12.68 -4.91 -16.45
CA GLU A 133 -13.67 -5.60 -15.62
C GLU A 133 -14.03 -4.79 -14.36
N ASN A 134 -13.03 -4.26 -13.68
CA ASN A 134 -13.20 -3.54 -12.43
C ASN A 134 -13.60 -2.07 -12.61
N CYS A 135 -13.56 -1.54 -13.83
CA CYS A 135 -14.06 -0.22 -14.16
C CYS A 135 -15.41 -0.20 -14.89
N LYS A 136 -15.93 -1.36 -15.33
CA LYS A 136 -17.24 -1.46 -16.01
C LYS A 136 -18.37 -0.71 -15.30
N SER A 137 -18.43 -0.78 -13.98
CA SER A 137 -19.47 -0.10 -13.18
C SER A 137 -19.40 1.43 -13.26
N TYR A 138 -18.25 2.02 -13.59
CA TYR A 138 -18.12 3.47 -13.76
C TYR A 138 -18.54 3.95 -15.15
N PHE A 139 -18.56 3.07 -16.15
CA PHE A 139 -18.89 3.41 -17.55
C PHE A 139 -20.30 2.98 -17.98
N LEU A 140 -20.93 2.06 -17.23
CA LEU A 140 -22.33 1.73 -17.42
C LEU A 140 -23.19 2.80 -16.74
N VAL A 141 -23.44 3.89 -17.48
CA VAL A 141 -24.51 4.84 -17.15
C VAL A 141 -25.81 4.04 -17.07
N GLN A 142 -26.42 3.99 -15.88
CA GLN A 142 -27.78 3.47 -15.72
C GLN A 142 -28.69 4.36 -16.57
N LYS A 143 -29.26 3.77 -17.63
CA LYS A 143 -30.34 4.37 -18.40
C LYS A 143 -31.60 4.48 -17.55
#